data_AF-A0A0Q5EHR6-F1
#
_entry.id   AF-A0A0Q5EHR6-F1
#
_cell.length_a   1.000
_cell.length_b   1.000
_cell.length_c   1.000
_cell.angle_alpha   90.00
_cell.angle_beta   90.00
_cell.angle_gamma   90.00
#
_symmetry.space_group_name_H-M   'P 1'
#
loop_
_entity.id
_entity.type
_entity.pdbx_description
1 polymer ?
#
loop_
_entity_poly.entity_id
_entity_poly.type
_entity_poly.pdbx_seq_one_letter_code
_entity_poly.pdbx_strand_id
1 'polypeptide(L)'
;MSNVSVCRKILILAVGVFVVLPTLLAACFGTVVAGGMIYELFFIRGLTPEYGIFLYVKLLAMTLLGWAGLVTVALLHNHFLRSHALPAWHRRAWQGLLCGVVACIGLVGWFDTSLISRLVVFGWPLVAVVTFAGFLAAAQQREAAAPV
;
A
#
# COMPACT_ATOMS: atom_id res chain seq x y z
N MET A 1 -28.91 -13.66 -7.09
CA MET A 1 -27.52 -13.31 -6.70
C MET A 1 -26.91 -14.51 -6.03
N SER A 2 -25.80 -15.06 -6.54
CA SER A 2 -25.18 -16.27 -5.97
C SER A 2 -24.47 -15.97 -4.65
N ASN A 3 -24.45 -16.95 -3.73
CA ASN A 3 -23.75 -16.86 -2.44
C ASN A 3 -22.27 -16.42 -2.59
N VAL A 4 -21.65 -16.79 -3.71
CA VAL A 4 -20.26 -16.43 -4.07
C VAL A 4 -20.07 -14.91 -4.21
N SER A 5 -21.05 -14.17 -4.75
CA SER A 5 -20.91 -12.72 -4.93
C SER A 5 -21.05 -11.96 -3.59
N VAL A 6 -21.85 -12.48 -2.67
CA VAL A 6 -22.03 -11.93 -1.32
C VAL A 6 -20.78 -12.15 -0.48
N CYS A 7 -20.25 -13.38 -0.43
CA CYS A 7 -19.01 -13.69 0.30
C CYS A 7 -17.83 -12.82 -0.18
N ARG A 8 -17.70 -12.62 -1.49
CA ARG A 8 -16.65 -11.75 -2.05
C ARG A 8 -16.82 -10.29 -1.61
N LYS A 9 -18.05 -9.75 -1.61
CA LYS A 9 -18.30 -8.37 -1.16
C LYS A 9 -17.97 -8.20 0.34
N ILE A 10 -18.35 -9.17 1.17
CA ILE A 10 -18.01 -9.19 2.60
C ILE A 10 -16.49 -9.22 2.77
N LEU A 11 -15.78 -10.06 2.00
CA LEU A 11 -14.32 -10.13 2.05
C LEU A 11 -13.67 -8.79 1.67
N ILE A 12 -14.12 -8.15 0.59
CA ILE A 12 -13.58 -6.85 0.16
C ILE A 12 -13.82 -5.78 1.23
N LEU A 13 -15.02 -5.76 1.83
CA LEU A 13 -15.35 -4.85 2.93
C LEU A 13 -14.50 -5.12 4.18
N ALA A 14 -14.31 -6.38 4.56
CA ALA A 14 -13.47 -6.76 5.68
C ALA A 14 -12.02 -6.31 5.46
N VAL A 15 -11.46 -6.55 4.28
CA VAL A 15 -10.11 -6.05 3.93
C VAL A 15 -10.07 -4.52 3.93
N GLY A 16 -11.11 -3.86 3.42
CA GLY A 16 -11.23 -2.40 3.46
C GLY A 16 -11.17 -1.83 4.88
N VAL A 17 -11.99 -2.38 5.79
CA VAL A 17 -12.13 -1.88 7.17
C VAL A 17 -10.97 -2.29 8.05
N PHE A 18 -10.53 -3.55 7.98
CA PHE A 18 -9.52 -4.08 8.89
C PHE A 18 -8.09 -3.90 8.39
N VAL A 19 -7.87 -3.73 7.08
CA VAL A 19 -6.53 -3.62 6.50
C VAL A 19 -6.28 -2.26 5.88
N VAL A 20 -7.09 -1.87 4.90
CA VAL A 20 -6.83 -0.65 4.12
C VAL A 20 -6.98 0.61 4.97
N LEU A 21 -8.06 0.71 5.75
CA LEU A 21 -8.33 1.88 6.58
C LEU A 21 -7.27 2.11 7.67
N PRO A 22 -6.88 1.11 8.49
CA PRO A 22 -5.79 1.28 9.46
C PRO A 22 -4.46 1.62 8.80
N THR A 23 -4.17 1.03 7.63
CA THR A 23 -2.94 1.33 6.89
C THR A 23 -2.93 2.78 6.39
N LEU A 24 -4.06 3.28 5.89
CA LEU A 24 -4.20 4.69 5.48
C LEU A 24 -4.02 5.64 6.67
N LEU A 25 -4.64 5.34 7.81
CA LEU A 25 -4.48 6.14 9.02
C LEU A 25 -3.03 6.16 9.51
N ALA A 26 -2.37 5.00 9.53
CA ALA A 26 -0.96 4.88 9.88
C ALA A 26 -0.06 5.66 8.91
N ALA A 27 -0.36 5.63 7.62
CA ALA A 27 0.40 6.38 6.61
C ALA A 27 0.20 7.90 6.73
N CYS A 28 -1.04 8.36 6.98
CA CYS A 28 -1.31 9.77 7.26
C CYS A 28 -0.51 10.24 8.49
N PHE A 29 -0.61 9.50 9.60
CA PHE A 29 0.13 9.81 10.82
C PHE A 29 1.65 9.81 10.58
N GLY A 30 2.17 8.76 9.94
CA GLY A 30 3.59 8.64 9.60
C GLY A 30 4.09 9.76 8.70
N THR A 31 3.26 10.25 7.77
CA THR A 31 3.60 11.39 6.90
C THR A 31 3.72 12.68 7.70
N VAL A 32 2.82 12.92 8.66
CA VAL A 32 2.90 14.10 9.56
C VAL A 32 4.14 14.03 10.43
N VAL A 33 4.44 12.86 11.02
CA VAL A 33 5.65 12.66 11.82
C VAL A 33 6.92 12.87 10.97
N ALA A 34 6.98 12.29 9.77
CA ALA A 34 8.09 12.49 8.86
C ALA A 34 8.28 13.97 8.48
N GLY A 35 7.18 14.69 8.23
CA GLY A 35 7.21 16.14 7.99
C GLY A 35 7.78 16.93 9.18
N GLY A 36 7.37 16.58 10.40
CA GLY A 36 7.90 17.18 11.63
C GLY A 36 9.41 16.93 11.79
N MET A 37 9.88 15.71 11.53
CA MET A 37 11.30 15.37 11.58
C MET A 37 12.11 16.14 10.53
N ILE A 38 11.60 16.26 9.31
CA ILE A 38 12.23 17.05 8.25
C ILE A 38 12.31 18.53 8.65
N TYR A 39 11.24 19.08 9.24
CA TYR A 39 11.20 20.46 9.71
C TYR A 39 12.22 20.73 10.82
N GLU A 40 12.26 19.88 11.86
CA GLU A 40 13.22 20.00 12.95
C GLU A 40 14.66 19.96 12.42
N LEU A 41 14.95 19.02 11.52
CA LEU A 41 16.30 18.82 10.99
C LEU A 41 16.74 19.99 10.08
N PHE A 42 15.83 20.56 9.29
CA PHE A 42 16.14 21.65 8.36
C PHE A 42 16.18 23.03 9.03
N PHE A 43 15.22 23.34 9.90
CA PHE A 43 15.04 24.69 10.44
C PHE A 43 15.61 24.89 11.85
N ILE A 44 15.73 23.83 12.65
CA ILE A 44 16.19 23.95 14.05
C ILE A 44 17.67 23.55 14.17
N ARG A 45 18.04 22.39 13.64
CA ARG A 45 19.41 21.85 13.81
C ARG A 45 20.39 22.29 12.73
N GLY A 46 19.88 22.76 11.59
CA GLY A 46 20.69 23.00 10.39
C GLY A 46 21.20 21.70 9.76
N LEU A 47 21.37 21.69 8.44
CA LEU A 47 21.92 20.54 7.71
C LEU A 47 23.36 20.25 8.17
N THR A 48 23.52 19.33 9.11
CA THR A 48 24.83 18.80 9.49
C THR A 48 25.30 17.82 8.41
N PRO A 49 26.60 17.80 8.05
CA PRO A 49 27.12 16.89 7.02
C PRO A 49 26.87 15.41 7.32
N GLU A 50 26.70 15.06 8.60
CA GLU A 50 26.49 13.70 9.10
C GLU A 50 25.10 13.13 8.75
N TYR A 51 24.06 13.97 8.70
CA TYR A 51 22.73 13.61 8.22
C TYR A 51 22.56 14.05 6.76
N GLY A 52 23.35 13.42 5.88
CA GLY A 52 23.45 13.80 4.47
C GLY A 52 22.11 13.76 3.70
N ILE A 53 22.07 14.52 2.59
CA ILE A 53 20.98 14.59 1.58
C ILE A 53 20.38 13.20 1.25
N PHE A 54 21.18 12.15 1.31
CA PHE A 54 20.77 10.77 1.07
C PHE A 54 19.63 10.30 1.98
N LEU A 55 19.63 10.65 3.27
CA LEU A 55 18.57 10.27 4.20
C LEU A 55 17.22 10.87 3.80
N TYR A 56 17.22 12.13 3.37
CA TYR A 56 16.03 12.85 2.92
C TYR A 56 15.47 12.26 1.63
N VAL A 57 16.33 12.02 0.64
CA VAL A 57 15.93 11.39 -0.62
C VAL A 57 15.31 10.01 -0.35
N LYS A 58 15.91 9.24 0.56
CA LYS A 58 15.40 7.92 0.94
C LYS A 58 14.04 8.01 1.65
N LEU A 59 13.87 8.94 2.60
CA LEU A 59 12.58 9.18 3.29
C LEU A 59 11.49 9.63 2.33
N LEU A 60 11.80 10.58 1.45
CA LEU A 60 10.88 11.09 0.44
C LEU A 60 10.48 9.97 -0.54
N ALA A 61 11.46 9.21 -1.05
CA ALA A 61 11.21 8.09 -1.96
C ALA A 61 10.31 7.03 -1.30
N MET A 62 10.61 6.63 -0.06
CA MET A 62 9.77 5.66 0.67
C MET A 62 8.36 6.16 0.92
N THR A 63 8.21 7.45 1.24
CA THR A 63 6.90 8.09 1.43
C THR A 63 6.10 8.07 0.14
N LEU A 64 6.69 8.50 -0.97
CA LEU A 64 6.04 8.50 -2.28
C LEU A 64 5.67 7.08 -2.73
N LEU A 65 6.56 6.10 -2.53
CA LEU A 65 6.29 4.70 -2.86
C LEU A 65 5.13 4.14 -2.03
N GLY A 66 5.15 4.39 -0.71
CA GLY A 66 4.08 3.98 0.20
C GLY A 66 2.71 4.55 -0.19
N TRP A 67 2.67 5.86 -0.51
CA TRP A 67 1.45 6.52 -0.96
C TRP A 67 0.95 6.00 -2.31
N ALA A 68 1.85 5.78 -3.28
CA ALA A 68 1.46 5.21 -4.58
C ALA A 68 0.84 3.82 -4.42
N GLY A 69 1.38 2.97 -3.54
CA GLY A 69 0.79 1.69 -3.18
C GLY A 69 -0.59 1.82 -2.53
N LEU A 70 -0.72 2.73 -1.56
CA LEU A 70 -1.98 2.95 -0.83
C LEU A 70 -3.10 3.47 -1.72
N VAL A 71 -2.81 4.47 -2.57
CA VAL A 71 -3.77 5.00 -3.54
C VAL A 71 -4.23 3.88 -4.47
N THR A 72 -3.30 3.04 -4.93
CA THR A 72 -3.63 1.91 -5.81
C THR A 72 -4.55 0.91 -5.12
N VAL A 73 -4.25 0.53 -3.88
CA VAL A 73 -5.10 -0.37 -3.07
C VAL A 73 -6.48 0.23 -2.84
N ALA A 74 -6.58 1.53 -2.52
CA ALA A 74 -7.86 2.22 -2.34
C ALA A 74 -8.69 2.26 -3.63
N LEU A 75 -8.05 2.52 -4.78
CA LEU A 75 -8.70 2.48 -6.09
C LEU A 75 -9.17 1.06 -6.44
N LEU A 76 -8.36 0.04 -6.19
CA LEU A 76 -8.72 -1.37 -6.43
C LEU A 76 -9.85 -1.82 -5.51
N HIS A 77 -9.83 -1.41 -4.25
CA HIS A 77 -10.91 -1.65 -3.29
C HIS A 77 -12.23 -1.07 -3.82
N ASN A 78 -12.26 0.21 -4.17
CA ASN A 78 -13.47 0.86 -4.68
C ASN A 78 -13.92 0.26 -6.02
N HIS A 79 -12.99 -0.08 -6.92
CA HIS A 79 -13.30 -0.72 -8.19
C HIS A 79 -13.95 -2.09 -7.98
N PHE A 80 -13.34 -2.97 -7.18
CA PHE A 80 -13.83 -4.34 -7.01
C PHE A 80 -15.07 -4.46 -6.13
N LEU A 81 -15.37 -3.44 -5.32
CA LEU A 81 -16.67 -3.28 -4.65
C LEU A 81 -17.80 -3.07 -5.67
N ARG A 82 -17.54 -2.31 -6.74
CA ARG A 82 -18.54 -1.90 -7.73
C ARG A 82 -18.58 -2.80 -8.97
N SER A 83 -17.45 -3.38 -9.36
CA SER A 83 -17.28 -4.12 -10.60
C SER A 83 -16.52 -5.44 -10.41
N HIS A 84 -16.74 -6.36 -11.35
CA HIS A 84 -16.01 -7.62 -11.47
C HIS A 84 -15.06 -7.64 -12.68
N ALA A 85 -15.15 -6.62 -13.54
CA ALA A 85 -14.34 -6.51 -14.73
C ALA A 85 -12.89 -6.12 -14.40
N LEU A 86 -11.99 -6.46 -15.31
CA LEU A 86 -10.62 -5.96 -15.24
C LEU A 86 -10.62 -4.43 -15.35
N PRO A 87 -9.94 -3.69 -14.47
CA PRO A 87 -9.80 -2.26 -14.64
C PRO A 87 -8.95 -1.95 -15.89
N ALA A 88 -9.35 -0.93 -16.66
CA ALA A 88 -8.58 -0.45 -17.81
C ALA A 88 -7.12 -0.06 -17.44
N TRP A 89 -6.89 0.32 -16.20
CA TRP A 89 -5.60 0.68 -15.63
C TRP A 89 -4.88 -0.49 -14.92
N HIS A 90 -5.21 -1.75 -15.22
CA HIS A 90 -4.61 -2.93 -14.56
C HIS A 90 -3.08 -2.98 -14.59
N ARG A 91 -2.42 -2.50 -15.65
CA ARG A 91 -0.95 -2.44 -15.70
C ARG A 91 -0.38 -1.50 -14.64
N ARG A 92 -1.01 -0.32 -14.49
CA ARG A 92 -0.65 0.64 -13.44
C ARG A 92 -1.00 0.10 -12.05
N ALA A 93 -2.09 -0.68 -11.95
CA ALA A 93 -2.46 -1.35 -10.71
C ALA A 93 -1.34 -2.29 -10.22
N TRP A 94 -0.78 -3.11 -11.11
CA TRP A 94 0.35 -3.98 -10.77
C TRP A 94 1.58 -3.19 -10.31
N GLN A 95 1.93 -2.11 -11.01
CA GLN A 95 3.03 -1.23 -10.62
C GLN A 95 2.81 -0.61 -9.24
N GLY A 96 1.60 -0.13 -8.96
CA GLY A 96 1.23 0.42 -7.66
C GLY A 96 1.27 -0.63 -6.54
N LEU A 97 0.81 -1.85 -6.81
CA LEU A 97 0.93 -2.95 -5.84
C LEU A 97 2.39 -3.29 -5.54
N LEU A 98 3.24 -3.40 -6.56
CA LEU A 98 4.69 -3.61 -6.39
C LEU A 98 5.34 -2.48 -5.59
N CYS A 99 4.94 -1.24 -5.87
CA CYS A 99 5.37 -0.06 -5.14
C CYS A 99 5.06 -0.18 -3.63
N GLY A 100 3.85 -0.62 -3.30
CA GLY A 100 3.44 -0.92 -1.92
C GLY A 100 4.29 -2.02 -1.27
N VAL A 101 4.61 -3.10 -1.99
CA VAL A 101 5.49 -4.17 -1.49
C VAL A 101 6.88 -3.64 -1.17
N VAL A 102 7.48 -2.88 -2.09
CA VAL A 102 8.81 -2.28 -1.91
C VAL A 102 8.81 -1.37 -0.69
N ALA A 103 7.78 -0.54 -0.52
CA ALA A 103 7.64 0.31 0.66
C ALA A 103 7.54 -0.51 1.96
N CYS A 104 6.74 -1.58 1.99
CA CYS A 104 6.60 -2.44 3.17
C CYS A 104 7.91 -3.14 3.54
N ILE A 105 8.61 -3.74 2.56
CA ILE A 105 9.92 -4.38 2.77
C ILE A 105 10.93 -3.33 3.26
N GLY A 106 10.90 -2.14 2.65
CA GLY A 106 11.70 -1.00 3.04
C GLY A 106 11.52 -0.61 4.50
N LEU A 107 10.28 -0.51 4.97
CA LEU A 107 9.95 -0.18 6.35
C LEU A 107 10.38 -1.31 7.31
N VAL A 108 10.16 -2.58 6.96
CA VAL A 108 10.64 -3.72 7.76
C VAL A 108 12.17 -3.68 7.90
N GLY A 109 12.89 -3.32 6.85
CA GLY A 109 14.34 -3.19 6.88
C GLY A 109 14.86 -1.97 7.66
N TRP A 110 14.02 -0.94 7.85
CA TRP A 110 14.45 0.34 8.41
C TRP A 110 14.40 0.41 9.93
N PHE A 111 13.34 -0.09 10.56
CA PHE A 111 13.12 0.10 12.00
C PHE A 111 13.90 -0.93 12.81
N ASP A 112 14.72 -0.55 13.80
CA ASP A 112 15.49 -1.49 14.64
C ASP A 112 14.68 -2.21 15.75
N THR A 113 13.42 -2.56 15.50
CA THR A 113 12.57 -3.29 16.45
C THR A 113 12.66 -4.81 16.27
N SER A 114 11.98 -5.60 17.11
CA SER A 114 11.94 -7.06 16.91
C SER A 114 11.32 -7.42 15.56
N LEU A 115 11.84 -8.46 14.89
CA LEU A 115 11.33 -8.91 13.58
C LEU A 115 9.82 -9.19 13.62
N ILE A 116 9.35 -9.79 14.72
CA ILE A 116 7.92 -10.10 14.92
C ILE A 116 7.10 -8.81 14.95
N SER A 117 7.54 -7.79 15.70
CA SER A 117 6.87 -6.48 15.72
C SER A 117 6.81 -5.85 14.34
N ARG A 118 7.91 -5.91 13.57
CA ARG A 118 7.96 -5.36 12.20
C ARG A 118 7.01 -6.09 11.27
N LEU A 119 6.96 -7.41 11.33
CA LEU A 119 6.07 -8.21 10.47
C LEU A 119 4.59 -8.00 10.83
N VAL A 120 4.26 -7.87 12.11
CA VAL A 120 2.88 -7.59 12.53
C VAL A 120 2.43 -6.21 12.07
N VAL A 121 3.28 -5.19 12.20
CA VAL A 121 2.91 -3.79 11.85
C VAL A 121 2.97 -3.55 10.34
N PHE A 122 4.07 -3.95 9.68
CA PHE A 122 4.31 -3.64 8.27
C PHE A 122 3.98 -4.79 7.31
N GLY A 123 3.70 -5.99 7.83
CA GLY A 123 3.16 -7.11 7.04
C GLY A 123 1.65 -7.02 6.85
N TRP A 124 0.94 -6.30 7.71
CA TRP A 124 -0.51 -6.12 7.61
C TRP A 124 -0.95 -5.52 6.25
N PRO A 125 -0.31 -4.46 5.71
CA PRO A 125 -0.62 -3.94 4.38
C PRO A 125 -0.40 -4.95 3.24
N LEU A 126 0.51 -5.92 3.41
CA LEU A 126 0.75 -6.96 2.41
C LEU A 126 -0.46 -7.88 2.23
N VAL A 127 -1.29 -8.03 3.26
CA VAL A 127 -2.56 -8.76 3.14
C VAL A 127 -3.47 -8.11 2.09
N ALA A 128 -3.56 -6.78 2.08
CA ALA A 128 -4.31 -6.06 1.06
C ALA A 128 -3.69 -6.25 -0.33
N VAL A 129 -2.36 -6.19 -0.44
CA VAL A 129 -1.65 -6.41 -1.71
C VAL A 129 -1.97 -7.78 -2.28
N VAL A 130 -1.77 -8.85 -1.50
CA VAL A 130 -2.03 -10.23 -1.93
C VAL A 130 -3.49 -10.40 -2.33
N THR A 131 -4.42 -9.85 -1.54
CA THR A 131 -5.85 -9.95 -1.83
C THR A 131 -6.21 -9.28 -3.16
N PHE A 132 -5.78 -8.03 -3.38
CA PHE A 132 -6.12 -7.29 -4.59
C PHE A 132 -5.35 -7.76 -5.82
N ALA A 133 -4.11 -8.23 -5.65
CA ALA A 133 -3.37 -8.93 -6.71
C ALA A 133 -4.12 -10.19 -7.16
N GLY A 134 -4.64 -10.98 -6.21
CA GLY A 134 -5.46 -12.16 -6.51
C GLY A 134 -6.73 -11.80 -7.28
N PHE A 135 -7.45 -10.75 -6.88
CA PHE A 135 -8.63 -10.29 -7.64
C PHE A 135 -8.27 -9.78 -9.04
N LEU A 136 -7.13 -9.10 -9.18
CA LEU A 136 -6.66 -8.60 -10.48
C LEU A 136 -6.30 -9.76 -11.40
N ALA A 137 -5.52 -10.73 -10.92
CA ALA A 137 -5.17 -11.94 -11.67
C ALA A 137 -6.41 -12.75 -12.08
N ALA A 138 -7.37 -12.94 -11.17
CA ALA A 138 -8.61 -13.63 -11.47
C ALA A 138 -9.47 -12.90 -12.52
N ALA A 139 -9.48 -11.56 -12.51
CA ALA A 139 -10.16 -10.77 -13.52
C ALA A 139 -9.47 -10.90 -14.90
N GLN A 140 -8.13 -10.90 -14.94
CA GLN A 140 -7.36 -11.08 -16.18
C GLN A 140 -7.62 -12.45 -16.82
N GLN A 141 -7.65 -13.51 -16.01
CA GLN A 141 -7.94 -14.87 -16.49
C GLN A 141 -9.33 -14.99 -17.10
N ARG A 142 -10.33 -14.31 -16.53
CA ARG A 142 -11.71 -14.32 -17.05
C ARG A 142 -11.82 -13.59 -18.39
N GLU A 143 -11.12 -12.48 -18.53
CA GLU A 143 -11.10 -11.73 -19.79
C GLU A 143 -10.38 -12.50 -20.89
N ALA A 144 -9.30 -13.22 -20.56
CA ALA A 144 -8.62 -14.11 -21.50
C ALA A 144 -9.44 -15.35 -21.91
N ALA A 145 -10.38 -15.79 -21.06
CA ALA A 145 -11.23 -16.96 -21.30
C ALA A 145 -12.56 -16.63 -21.98
N ALA A 146 -12.92 -15.36 -22.13
CA ALA A 146 -14.13 -14.95 -22.83
C ALA A 146 -13.88 -15.08 -24.35
N PRO A 147 -14.62 -15.96 -25.08
CA PRO A 147 -14.49 -16.04 -26.53
C PRO A 147 -14.94 -14.72 -27.16
N VAL A 148 -14.11 -14.22 -28.09
CA VAL A 148 -14.39 -13.04 -28.93
C VAL A 148 -15.59 -13.30 -29.82
#